data_AF-A0A843YYM8-F1
#
_entry.id   AF-A0A843YYM8-F1
#
_cell.length_a   1.000
_cell.length_b   1.000
_cell.length_c   1.000
_cell.angle_alpha   90.00
_cell.angle_beta   90.00
_cell.angle_gamma   90.00
#
_symmetry.space_group_name_H-M   'P 1'
#
loop_
_entity.id
_entity.type
_entity.pdbx_description
1 polymer ?
#
loop_
_entity_poly.entity_id
_entity_poly.type
_entity_poly.pdbx_seq_one_letter_code
_entity_poly.pdbx_strand_id
1 'polypeptide(L)'
;MSDATMKLEAVYYGSAIPANKASLTFLAVVFDRIHFPDVYLPVDGFDSKDVLKEANRIEAYGFTDYDTTLLVGALRCLPMMNDLKQFCHFTGSNTFDAKFGPETVQLVDALELEVFGPRPENFIPTYQTIHSKGLPDNNDCIVYPGALFYPANAIVYATQNGLPLVNDNMHLPVPAFGGNDAVHNTKLLATIMAMECVKFALPNVRALTPKEIIELRAELSKYLAQFRRSLLGLAATLNSQISKSDSYEDIMKAATFIVQTEVEPSLAELRDALEGTEQDWYKRTFDLAKEAPLLATMYATMPRAAVIAKVLIMLGGVFVDSRAGAASQKNASRSGMYYLLRAQDAMRKGP
;
A
#
# COMPACT_ATOMS: atom_id res chain seq x y z
N MET A 1 -20.07 -16.93 -4.18
CA MET A 1 -18.79 -16.52 -3.54
C MET A 1 -19.12 -15.70 -2.31
N SER A 2 -18.57 -16.04 -1.14
CA SER A 2 -18.78 -15.25 0.07
C SER A 2 -18.13 -13.88 -0.07
N ASP A 3 -18.69 -12.86 0.57
CA ASP A 3 -18.15 -11.48 0.56
C ASP A 3 -16.68 -11.42 1.06
N ALA A 4 -16.28 -12.36 1.91
CA ALA A 4 -14.91 -12.53 2.38
C ALA A 4 -13.90 -12.86 1.27
N THR A 5 -14.32 -13.50 0.17
CA THR A 5 -13.43 -13.82 -0.97
C THR A 5 -13.11 -12.61 -1.86
N MET A 6 -13.80 -11.48 -1.66
CA MET A 6 -13.59 -10.26 -2.44
C MET A 6 -12.68 -9.24 -1.74
N LYS A 7 -12.25 -9.47 -0.49
CA LYS A 7 -11.37 -8.54 0.21
C LYS A 7 -9.99 -8.49 -0.44
N LEU A 8 -9.51 -7.28 -0.72
CA LEU A 8 -8.15 -7.05 -1.18
C LEU A 8 -7.28 -6.87 0.05
N GLU A 9 -6.47 -7.88 0.35
CA GLU A 9 -5.52 -7.85 1.45
C GLU A 9 -4.11 -7.99 0.90
N ALA A 10 -3.13 -7.35 1.55
CA ALA A 10 -1.73 -7.44 1.18
C ALA A 10 -0.83 -7.39 2.41
N VAL A 11 0.40 -7.86 2.25
CA VAL A 11 1.45 -7.78 3.26
C VAL A 11 2.39 -6.65 2.86
N TYR A 12 2.59 -5.69 3.77
CA TYR A 12 3.53 -4.61 3.51
C TYR A 12 4.95 -5.09 3.77
N TYR A 13 5.76 -5.10 2.72
CA TYR A 13 7.12 -5.68 2.68
C TYR A 13 8.22 -4.66 3.03
N GLY A 14 7.94 -3.37 2.85
CA GLY A 14 8.96 -2.30 2.89
C GLY A 14 9.65 -2.10 4.24
N SER A 15 8.87 -2.11 5.32
CA SER A 15 9.32 -1.79 6.68
C SER A 15 8.21 -2.03 7.71
N ALA A 16 8.51 -1.95 9.01
CA ALA A 16 7.52 -2.15 10.07
C ALA A 16 6.32 -1.18 10.04
N ILE A 17 6.47 -0.03 9.39
CA ILE A 17 5.42 0.96 9.10
C ILE A 17 5.68 1.59 7.72
N PRO A 18 4.68 2.18 7.04
CA PRO A 18 4.90 2.86 5.77
C PRO A 18 5.90 4.02 5.88
N ALA A 19 6.79 4.15 4.89
CA ALA A 19 7.85 5.16 4.92
C ALA A 19 7.31 6.60 4.90
N ASN A 20 6.11 6.80 4.33
CA ASN A 20 5.46 8.10 4.29
C ASN A 20 3.92 7.99 4.27
N LYS A 21 3.28 9.12 4.58
CA LYS A 21 1.81 9.23 4.64
C LYS A 21 1.12 9.03 3.27
N ALA A 22 1.81 9.33 2.16
CA ALA A 22 1.25 9.12 0.83
C ALA A 22 1.15 7.63 0.51
N SER A 23 2.17 6.83 0.84
CA SER A 23 2.12 5.36 0.76
C SER A 23 0.97 4.82 1.61
N LEU A 24 0.85 5.26 2.86
CA LEU A 24 -0.26 4.86 3.73
C LEU A 24 -1.63 5.18 3.11
N THR A 25 -1.78 6.38 2.54
CA THR A 25 -3.02 6.80 1.86
C THR A 25 -3.34 5.88 0.69
N PHE A 26 -2.36 5.63 -0.18
CA PHE A 26 -2.51 4.74 -1.33
C PHE A 26 -2.91 3.33 -0.89
N LEU A 27 -2.18 2.77 0.08
CA LEU A 27 -2.46 1.45 0.63
C LEU A 27 -3.87 1.37 1.20
N ALA A 28 -4.31 2.39 1.94
CA ALA A 28 -5.63 2.44 2.54
C ALA A 28 -6.77 2.61 1.52
N VAL A 29 -6.49 3.20 0.36
CA VAL A 29 -7.47 3.33 -0.73
C VAL A 29 -7.63 2.00 -1.48
N VAL A 30 -6.53 1.29 -1.72
CA VAL A 30 -6.54 0.07 -2.53
C VAL A 30 -6.98 -1.15 -1.73
N PHE A 31 -6.50 -1.30 -0.50
CA PHE A 31 -6.62 -2.53 0.26
C PHE A 31 -7.61 -2.41 1.41
N ASP A 32 -8.40 -3.46 1.63
CA ASP A 32 -9.22 -3.64 2.83
C ASP A 32 -8.35 -3.73 4.08
N ARG A 33 -7.25 -4.48 3.98
CA ARG A 33 -6.35 -4.76 5.08
C ARG A 33 -4.91 -4.87 4.59
N ILE A 34 -4.02 -4.22 5.31
CA ILE A 34 -2.57 -4.34 5.13
C ILE A 34 -1.99 -5.00 6.37
N HIS A 35 -1.28 -6.10 6.16
CA HIS A 35 -0.65 -6.86 7.23
C HIS A 35 0.78 -6.36 7.46
N PHE A 36 1.14 -6.20 8.74
CA PHE A 36 2.47 -5.84 9.24
C PHE A 36 2.95 -6.97 10.17
N PRO A 37 3.63 -7.98 9.62
CA PRO A 37 3.97 -9.20 10.35
C PRO A 37 4.95 -8.95 11.49
N ASP A 38 4.64 -9.49 12.66
CA ASP A 38 5.41 -9.41 13.91
C ASP A 38 5.73 -7.98 14.39
N VAL A 39 4.99 -7.00 13.90
CA VAL A 39 5.03 -5.62 14.40
C VAL A 39 3.99 -5.47 15.49
N TYR A 40 4.40 -4.89 16.62
CA TYR A 40 3.53 -4.52 17.72
C TYR A 40 3.62 -3.00 17.97
N LEU A 41 2.47 -2.35 17.84
CA LEU A 41 2.26 -0.94 18.18
C LEU A 41 1.06 -0.89 19.12
N PRO A 42 1.23 -0.41 20.38
CA PRO A 42 0.12 -0.33 21.31
C PRO A 42 -0.94 0.65 20.81
N VAL A 43 -2.20 0.33 21.07
CA VAL A 43 -3.36 1.10 20.62
C VAL A 43 -3.80 2.12 21.66
N ASP A 44 -3.58 1.81 22.93
CA ASP A 44 -3.92 2.62 24.10
C ASP A 44 -2.85 2.45 25.20
N GLY A 45 -3.13 3.00 26.39
CA GLY A 45 -2.24 2.87 27.55
C GLY A 45 -1.09 3.88 27.62
N PHE A 46 -0.93 4.78 26.63
CA PHE A 46 0.13 5.81 26.62
C PHE A 46 -0.44 7.24 26.53
N ASP A 47 0.31 8.21 27.06
CA ASP A 47 0.03 9.63 26.82
C ASP A 47 0.59 10.07 25.46
N SER A 48 -0.28 10.57 24.59
CA SER A 48 0.11 10.96 23.22
C SER A 48 1.09 12.13 23.18
N LYS A 49 1.06 13.05 24.15
CA LYS A 49 1.99 14.19 24.21
C LYS A 49 3.37 13.72 24.63
N ASP A 50 3.46 12.80 25.59
CA ASP A 50 4.74 12.27 26.06
C ASP A 50 5.43 11.41 24.99
N VAL A 51 4.67 10.60 24.26
CA VAL A 51 5.18 9.85 23.10
C VAL A 51 5.72 10.79 22.01
N LEU A 52 4.99 11.86 21.68
CA LEU A 52 5.45 12.84 20.69
C LEU A 52 6.67 13.63 21.17
N LYS A 53 6.75 13.93 22.47
CA LYS A 53 7.92 14.56 23.09
C LYS A 53 9.14 13.65 22.98
N GLU A 54 8.98 12.35 23.22
CA GLU A 54 10.05 11.36 23.06
C GLU A 54 10.50 11.25 21.60
N ALA A 55 9.57 11.21 20.64
CA ALA A 55 9.90 11.22 19.21
C ALA A 55 10.73 12.45 18.83
N ASN A 56 10.32 13.65 19.27
CA ASN A 56 11.05 14.89 19.02
C ASN A 56 12.43 14.91 19.71
N ARG A 57 12.55 14.32 20.91
CA ARG A 57 13.83 14.21 21.63
C ARG A 57 14.82 13.34 20.85
N ILE A 58 14.37 12.21 20.32
CA ILE A 58 15.21 11.31 19.50
C ILE A 58 15.64 11.99 18.20
N GLU A 59 14.71 12.64 17.51
CA GLU A 59 14.98 13.37 16.27
C GLU A 59 15.98 14.53 16.47
N ALA A 60 15.94 15.20 17.62
CA ALA A 60 16.85 16.31 17.94
C ALA A 60 18.33 15.91 18.02
N TYR A 61 18.67 14.62 18.15
CA TYR A 61 20.05 14.15 18.05
C TYR A 61 20.59 14.16 16.62
N GLY A 62 19.74 14.32 15.60
CA GLY A 62 20.15 14.45 14.20
C GLY A 62 20.63 13.15 13.55
N PHE A 63 20.26 11.99 14.10
CA PHE A 63 20.55 10.70 13.48
C PHE A 63 19.72 10.51 12.21
N THR A 64 20.37 10.02 11.15
CA THR A 64 19.75 9.77 9.84
C THR A 64 19.81 8.30 9.44
N ASP A 65 20.15 7.39 10.38
CA ASP A 65 20.11 5.97 10.12
C ASP A 65 18.67 5.45 9.99
N TYR A 66 18.53 4.32 9.31
CA TYR A 66 17.24 3.71 8.99
C TYR A 66 16.45 3.36 10.26
N ASP A 67 17.08 2.75 11.25
CA ASP A 67 16.41 2.23 12.44
C ASP A 67 15.88 3.37 13.32
N THR A 68 16.66 4.44 13.48
CA THR A 68 16.22 5.65 14.20
C THR A 68 15.06 6.33 13.47
N THR A 69 15.13 6.45 12.15
CA THR A 69 14.05 7.04 11.34
C THR A 69 12.76 6.23 11.46
N LEU A 70 12.87 4.89 11.39
CA LEU A 70 11.76 3.97 11.54
C LEU A 70 11.15 4.05 12.95
N LEU A 71 11.97 4.10 13.99
CA LEU A 71 11.51 4.23 15.37
C LEU A 71 10.74 5.54 15.61
N VAL A 72 11.29 6.66 15.13
CA VAL A 72 10.61 7.97 15.21
C VAL A 72 9.29 7.93 14.45
N GLY A 73 9.26 7.32 13.27
CA GLY A 73 8.02 7.10 12.52
C GLY A 73 7.00 6.28 13.32
N ALA A 74 7.42 5.18 13.95
CA ALA A 74 6.55 4.31 14.73
C ALA A 74 5.96 5.05 15.95
N LEU A 75 6.77 5.82 16.68
CA LEU A 75 6.31 6.68 17.77
C LEU A 75 5.28 7.71 17.29
N ARG A 76 5.52 8.32 16.13
CA ARG A 76 4.58 9.30 15.53
C ARG A 76 3.30 8.64 15.01
N CYS A 77 3.29 7.33 14.73
CA CYS A 77 2.09 6.58 14.38
C CYS A 77 1.20 6.27 15.59
N LEU A 78 1.75 6.14 16.80
CA LEU A 78 1.01 5.73 17.99
C LEU A 78 -0.27 6.54 18.26
N PRO A 79 -0.26 7.90 18.25
CA PRO A 79 -1.48 8.69 18.49
C PRO A 79 -2.60 8.42 17.48
N MET A 80 -2.29 7.78 16.35
CA MET A 80 -3.22 7.50 15.26
C MET A 80 -3.67 6.03 15.23
N MET A 81 -3.21 5.19 16.16
CA MET A 81 -3.40 3.74 16.09
C MET A 81 -4.86 3.30 16.20
N ASN A 82 -5.70 4.06 16.92
CA ASN A 82 -7.15 3.82 16.96
C ASN A 82 -7.80 3.90 15.59
N ASP A 83 -7.28 4.77 14.73
CA ASP A 83 -7.75 4.93 13.36
C ASP A 83 -7.09 3.89 12.44
N LEU A 84 -5.77 3.74 12.53
CA LEU A 84 -4.99 2.85 11.67
C LEU A 84 -5.40 1.39 11.81
N LYS A 85 -5.74 0.92 13.02
CA LYS A 85 -6.13 -0.50 13.26
C LYS A 85 -7.35 -0.96 12.44
N GLN A 86 -8.12 -0.04 11.85
CA GLN A 86 -9.25 -0.38 11.00
C GLN A 86 -8.82 -1.00 9.66
N PHE A 87 -7.58 -0.76 9.21
CA PHE A 87 -7.06 -1.31 7.95
C PHE A 87 -5.61 -1.79 8.05
N CYS A 88 -4.79 -1.27 8.97
CA CYS A 88 -3.49 -1.83 9.31
C CYS A 88 -3.65 -2.94 10.35
N HIS A 89 -3.19 -4.14 10.01
CA HIS A 89 -3.20 -5.31 10.86
C HIS A 89 -1.78 -5.64 11.31
N PHE A 90 -1.44 -5.21 12.52
CA PHE A 90 -0.19 -5.49 13.20
C PHE A 90 -0.31 -6.83 13.94
N THR A 91 0.53 -7.81 13.61
CA THR A 91 0.38 -9.20 14.12
C THR A 91 1.29 -9.53 15.29
N GLY A 92 2.18 -8.61 15.68
CA GLY A 92 3.12 -8.82 16.76
C GLY A 92 2.47 -8.74 18.15
N SER A 93 3.28 -9.05 19.16
CA SER A 93 2.91 -8.92 20.57
C SER A 93 3.91 -8.01 21.30
N ASN A 94 3.57 -7.58 22.51
CA ASN A 94 4.46 -6.82 23.38
C ASN A 94 5.59 -7.66 24.00
N THR A 95 5.79 -8.89 23.53
CA THR A 95 6.86 -9.78 23.99
C THR A 95 8.03 -9.75 23.03
N PHE A 96 9.22 -9.98 23.57
CA PHE A 96 10.46 -10.11 22.80
C PHE A 96 10.61 -11.48 22.14
N ASP A 97 9.56 -12.31 22.18
CA ASP A 97 9.57 -13.71 21.76
C ASP A 97 9.19 -13.87 20.28
N ALA A 98 9.49 -12.90 19.42
CA ALA A 98 9.31 -13.09 17.98
C ALA A 98 10.24 -14.22 17.51
N LYS A 99 9.69 -15.43 17.46
CA LYS A 99 10.37 -16.65 17.04
C LYS A 99 10.28 -16.72 15.54
N PHE A 100 11.23 -16.09 14.87
CA PHE A 100 11.38 -16.26 13.43
C PHE A 100 11.64 -17.74 13.11
N GLY A 101 10.86 -18.29 12.19
CA GLY A 101 11.04 -19.65 11.71
C GLY A 101 12.38 -19.80 10.99
N PRO A 102 12.87 -21.05 10.80
CA PRO A 102 14.11 -21.32 10.07
C PRO A 102 14.08 -20.76 8.64
N GLU A 103 12.91 -20.70 8.01
CA GLU A 103 12.71 -20.10 6.67
C GLU A 103 13.06 -18.61 6.66
N THR A 104 12.62 -17.85 7.66
CA THR A 104 12.93 -16.42 7.78
C THR A 104 14.42 -16.20 7.94
N VAL A 105 15.09 -17.01 8.77
CA VAL A 105 16.55 -16.89 9.01
C VAL A 105 17.32 -17.16 7.72
N GLN A 106 16.94 -18.18 6.95
CA GLN A 106 17.58 -18.47 5.64
C GLN A 106 17.37 -17.33 4.63
N LEU A 107 16.19 -16.71 4.63
CA LEU A 107 15.88 -15.60 3.75
C LEU A 107 16.62 -14.31 4.12
N VAL A 108 16.98 -14.09 5.39
CA VAL A 108 17.78 -12.93 5.81
C VAL A 108 19.14 -12.92 5.12
N ASP A 109 19.83 -14.06 5.11
CA ASP A 109 21.13 -14.19 4.42
C ASP A 109 21.00 -13.94 2.91
N ALA A 110 19.99 -14.54 2.28
CA ALA A 110 19.74 -14.38 0.84
C ALA A 110 19.39 -12.92 0.48
N LEU A 111 18.56 -12.28 1.30
CA LEU A 111 18.15 -10.89 1.10
C LEU A 111 19.33 -9.92 1.28
N GLU A 112 20.20 -10.16 2.26
CA GLU A 112 21.40 -9.35 2.43
C GLU A 112 22.29 -9.42 1.19
N LEU A 113 22.53 -10.63 0.67
CA LEU A 113 23.33 -10.84 -0.54
C LEU A 113 22.71 -10.15 -1.77
N GLU A 114 21.38 -10.16 -1.88
CA GLU A 114 20.67 -9.51 -2.99
C GLU A 114 20.71 -7.98 -2.89
N VAL A 115 20.58 -7.43 -1.67
CA VAL A 115 20.55 -5.97 -1.44
C VAL A 115 21.95 -5.36 -1.48
N PHE A 116 22.93 -6.01 -0.86
CA PHE A 116 24.27 -5.45 -0.66
C PHE A 116 25.36 -6.10 -1.53
N GLY A 117 25.07 -7.24 -2.16
CA GLY A 117 26.03 -7.99 -2.95
C GLY A 117 26.87 -8.99 -2.13
N PRO A 118 27.89 -9.60 -2.75
CA PRO A 118 28.73 -10.59 -2.08
C PRO A 118 29.52 -10.00 -0.92
N ARG A 119 29.61 -10.77 0.18
CA ARG A 119 30.35 -10.39 1.38
C ARG A 119 31.87 -10.44 1.13
N PRO A 120 32.67 -9.57 1.77
CA PRO A 120 34.13 -9.72 1.80
C PRO A 120 34.55 -11.06 2.40
N GLU A 121 35.74 -11.54 2.03
CA GLU A 121 36.31 -12.75 2.62
C GLU A 121 36.46 -12.60 4.15
N ASN A 122 36.08 -13.63 4.90
CA ASN A 122 36.06 -13.64 6.37
C ASN A 122 35.07 -12.66 7.04
N PHE A 123 34.14 -12.06 6.29
CA PHE A 123 33.06 -11.25 6.87
C PHE A 123 31.96 -12.15 7.42
N ILE A 124 31.71 -12.05 8.73
CA ILE A 124 30.62 -12.74 9.41
C ILE A 124 29.54 -11.70 9.73
N PRO A 125 28.37 -11.73 9.08
CA PRO A 125 27.32 -10.76 9.33
C PRO A 125 26.73 -10.98 10.73
N THR A 126 26.38 -9.89 11.39
CA THR A 126 25.60 -9.91 12.62
C THR A 126 24.29 -9.19 12.37
N TYR A 127 23.18 -9.90 12.56
CA TYR A 127 21.86 -9.36 12.31
C TYR A 127 21.18 -8.97 13.61
N GLN A 128 20.58 -7.78 13.61
CA GLN A 128 19.61 -7.43 14.63
C GLN A 128 18.27 -8.07 14.28
N THR A 129 17.78 -8.94 15.16
CA THR A 129 16.53 -9.68 14.94
C THR A 129 15.31 -8.83 15.23
N ILE A 130 15.35 -8.07 16.33
CA ILE A 130 14.23 -7.31 16.88
C ILE A 130 14.71 -5.94 17.36
N HIS A 131 13.85 -4.94 17.20
CA HIS A 131 13.94 -3.66 17.89
C HIS A 131 12.79 -3.55 18.88
N SER A 132 13.09 -2.86 19.98
CA SER A 132 12.10 -2.58 21.00
C SER A 132 12.34 -1.22 21.62
N LYS A 133 11.27 -0.50 21.94
CA LYS A 133 11.35 0.76 22.68
C LYS A 133 10.22 0.85 23.69
N GLY A 134 10.58 0.87 24.98
CA GLY A 134 9.64 1.18 26.05
C GLY A 134 9.05 2.58 25.90
N LEU A 135 7.76 2.72 26.21
CA LEU A 135 7.05 3.99 26.17
C LEU A 135 7.23 4.78 27.48
N PRO A 136 7.19 6.13 27.44
CA PRO A 136 7.27 6.95 28.64
C PRO A 136 6.16 6.59 29.64
N ASP A 137 6.54 6.46 30.92
CA ASP A 137 5.64 6.26 32.07
C ASP A 137 4.65 5.08 31.92
N ASN A 138 5.02 4.08 31.12
CA ASN A 138 4.21 2.89 30.84
C ASN A 138 5.09 1.63 30.81
N ASN A 139 4.50 0.48 31.17
CA ASN A 139 5.11 -0.85 31.05
C ASN A 139 4.96 -1.45 29.64
N ASP A 140 4.52 -0.65 28.67
CA ASP A 140 4.33 -1.08 27.29
C ASP A 140 5.48 -0.65 26.37
N CYS A 141 5.56 -1.22 25.18
CA CYS A 141 6.63 -0.97 24.24
C CYS A 141 6.18 -1.05 22.79
N ILE A 142 6.96 -0.42 21.91
CA ILE A 142 6.94 -0.73 20.48
C ILE A 142 7.87 -1.93 20.26
N VAL A 143 7.46 -2.92 19.48
CA VAL A 143 8.30 -4.05 19.07
C VAL A 143 8.17 -4.25 17.55
N TYR A 144 9.29 -4.42 16.85
CA TYR A 144 9.26 -4.77 15.44
C TYR A 144 10.54 -5.53 15.01
N PRO A 145 10.47 -6.35 13.96
CA PRO A 145 11.65 -7.04 13.42
C PRO A 145 12.70 -6.05 12.87
N GLY A 146 13.97 -6.45 12.91
CA GLY A 146 15.08 -5.67 12.34
C GLY A 146 15.04 -5.51 10.82
N ALA A 147 15.88 -4.62 10.29
CA ALA A 147 15.82 -4.16 8.89
C ALA A 147 15.83 -5.27 7.83
N LEU A 148 16.55 -6.38 8.06
CA LEU A 148 16.54 -7.56 7.18
C LEU A 148 15.52 -8.63 7.60
N PHE A 149 15.26 -8.75 8.91
CA PHE A 149 14.30 -9.71 9.44
C PHE A 149 12.86 -9.38 9.08
N TYR A 150 12.50 -8.08 9.04
CA TYR A 150 11.15 -7.64 8.64
C TYR A 150 10.79 -8.08 7.21
N PRO A 151 11.53 -7.67 6.16
CA PRO A 151 11.22 -8.06 4.79
C PRO A 151 11.25 -9.58 4.59
N ALA A 152 12.22 -10.28 5.18
CA ALA A 152 12.27 -11.74 5.14
C ALA A 152 11.01 -12.39 5.76
N ASN A 153 10.60 -11.91 6.93
CA ASN A 153 9.40 -12.39 7.62
C ASN A 153 8.12 -12.05 6.85
N ALA A 154 8.06 -10.87 6.23
CA ALA A 154 6.94 -10.48 5.38
C ALA A 154 6.77 -11.42 4.18
N ILE A 155 7.86 -11.87 3.55
CA ILE A 155 7.82 -12.87 2.46
C ILE A 155 7.23 -14.20 2.95
N VAL A 156 7.72 -14.70 4.10
CA VAL A 156 7.23 -15.95 4.68
C VAL A 156 5.74 -15.84 5.04
N TYR A 157 5.37 -14.78 5.74
CA TYR A 157 3.98 -14.51 6.14
C TYR A 157 3.06 -14.40 4.92
N ALA A 158 3.48 -13.68 3.88
CA ALA A 158 2.72 -13.55 2.63
C ALA A 158 2.50 -14.90 1.95
N THR A 159 3.54 -15.73 1.88
CA THR A 159 3.48 -17.06 1.27
C THR A 159 2.54 -17.98 2.05
N GLN A 160 2.68 -18.03 3.37
CA GLN A 160 1.84 -18.87 4.25
C GLN A 160 0.36 -18.48 4.21
N ASN A 161 0.06 -17.20 4.00
CA ASN A 161 -1.31 -16.68 3.96
C ASN A 161 -1.87 -16.52 2.53
N GLY A 162 -1.08 -16.80 1.49
CA GLY A 162 -1.48 -16.59 0.10
C GLY A 162 -1.85 -15.13 -0.21
N LEU A 163 -1.08 -14.19 0.34
CA LEU A 163 -1.28 -12.75 0.20
C LEU A 163 -0.21 -12.12 -0.70
N PRO A 164 -0.56 -11.11 -1.52
CA PRO A 164 0.42 -10.36 -2.30
C PRO A 164 1.29 -9.48 -1.40
N LEU A 165 2.55 -9.28 -1.81
CA LEU A 165 3.49 -8.35 -1.19
C LEU A 165 3.35 -6.97 -1.84
N VAL A 166 3.40 -5.91 -1.03
CA VAL A 166 3.42 -4.51 -1.50
C VAL A 166 4.52 -3.73 -0.80
N ASN A 167 5.19 -2.83 -1.51
CA ASN A 167 6.20 -1.95 -0.92
C ASN A 167 6.23 -0.57 -1.59
N ASP A 168 6.86 0.36 -0.89
CA ASP A 168 7.19 1.72 -1.33
C ASP A 168 8.70 2.00 -1.24
N ASN A 169 9.52 0.94 -1.35
CA ASN A 169 10.99 1.04 -1.30
C ASN A 169 11.60 0.50 -2.59
N MET A 170 12.21 1.38 -3.39
CA MET A 170 12.82 1.00 -4.68
C MET A 170 14.03 0.08 -4.57
N HIS A 171 14.64 0.00 -3.38
CA HIS A 171 15.91 -0.71 -3.17
C HIS A 171 15.70 -2.14 -2.71
N LEU A 172 14.48 -2.51 -2.31
CA LEU A 172 14.20 -3.89 -1.97
C LEU A 172 13.99 -4.71 -3.24
N PRO A 173 14.60 -5.91 -3.33
CA PRO A 173 14.35 -6.81 -4.44
C PRO A 173 12.88 -7.21 -4.45
N VAL A 174 12.32 -7.33 -5.65
CA VAL A 174 10.97 -7.86 -5.84
C VAL A 174 11.07 -9.37 -5.66
N PRO A 175 10.53 -9.94 -4.58
CA PRO A 175 10.60 -11.39 -4.39
C PRO A 175 9.83 -12.04 -5.54
N ALA A 176 10.44 -13.04 -6.19
CA ALA A 176 9.72 -13.89 -7.13
C ALA A 176 8.50 -14.45 -6.39
N PHE A 177 7.30 -14.32 -6.98
CA PHE A 177 6.03 -14.71 -6.37
C PHE A 177 6.16 -16.07 -5.67
N GLY A 178 6.24 -16.08 -4.33
CA GLY A 178 6.82 -17.16 -3.51
C GLY A 178 6.34 -18.57 -3.88
N GLY A 179 7.01 -19.20 -4.84
CA GLY A 179 6.69 -20.52 -5.38
C GLY A 179 5.31 -20.67 -6.03
N ASN A 180 4.50 -19.61 -6.13
CA ASN A 180 3.16 -19.65 -6.69
C ASN A 180 3.15 -18.93 -8.04
N ASP A 181 2.89 -19.67 -9.12
CA ASP A 181 2.67 -19.11 -10.45
C ASP A 181 1.64 -17.97 -10.37
N ALA A 182 1.94 -16.82 -10.98
CA ALA A 182 0.98 -15.71 -11.06
C ALA A 182 -0.29 -16.13 -11.83
N VAL A 183 -0.13 -17.08 -12.76
CA VAL A 183 -1.22 -17.71 -13.50
C VAL A 183 -2.15 -18.44 -12.52
N HIS A 184 -3.44 -18.16 -12.63
CA HIS A 184 -4.52 -18.64 -11.77
C HIS A 184 -4.50 -18.10 -10.34
N ASN A 185 -3.59 -17.18 -10.00
CA ASN A 185 -3.62 -16.48 -8.71
C ASN A 185 -4.51 -15.24 -8.80
N THR A 186 -5.83 -15.46 -8.71
CA THR A 186 -6.83 -14.40 -8.88
C THR A 186 -6.65 -13.23 -7.92
N LYS A 187 -6.24 -13.47 -6.67
CA LYS A 187 -6.02 -12.40 -5.68
C LYS A 187 -4.85 -11.51 -6.09
N LEU A 188 -3.73 -12.14 -6.45
CA LEU A 188 -2.54 -11.43 -6.92
C LEU A 188 -2.83 -10.58 -8.17
N LEU A 189 -3.45 -11.18 -9.18
CA LEU A 189 -3.78 -10.49 -10.43
C LEU A 189 -4.77 -9.33 -10.20
N ALA A 190 -5.77 -9.52 -9.33
CA ALA A 190 -6.69 -8.44 -8.96
C ALA A 190 -5.98 -7.29 -8.23
N THR A 191 -5.02 -7.60 -7.36
CA THR A 191 -4.18 -6.59 -6.70
C THR A 191 -3.32 -5.83 -7.71
N ILE A 192 -2.68 -6.52 -8.66
CA ILE A 192 -1.91 -5.89 -9.74
C ILE A 192 -2.80 -4.92 -10.52
N MET A 193 -3.97 -5.36 -10.96
CA MET A 193 -4.93 -4.50 -11.68
C MET A 193 -5.37 -3.30 -10.83
N ALA A 194 -5.65 -3.49 -9.53
CA ALA A 194 -6.05 -2.41 -8.64
C ALA A 194 -4.96 -1.33 -8.55
N MET A 195 -3.70 -1.75 -8.40
CA MET A 195 -2.55 -0.86 -8.32
C MET A 195 -2.34 -0.08 -9.62
N GLU A 196 -2.39 -0.76 -10.78
CA GLU A 196 -2.30 -0.11 -12.08
C GLU A 196 -3.41 0.92 -12.30
N CYS A 197 -4.68 0.53 -12.06
CA CYS A 197 -5.82 1.42 -12.22
C CYS A 197 -5.69 2.70 -11.37
N VAL A 198 -5.27 2.57 -10.11
CA VAL A 198 -5.12 3.71 -9.20
C VAL A 198 -3.96 4.62 -9.60
N LYS A 199 -2.84 4.05 -10.11
CA LYS A 199 -1.70 4.85 -10.61
C LYS A 199 -2.09 5.78 -11.74
N PHE A 200 -2.91 5.31 -12.68
CA PHE A 200 -3.39 6.13 -13.81
C PHE A 200 -4.33 7.25 -13.35
N ALA A 201 -5.17 6.99 -12.35
CA ALA A 201 -6.11 7.98 -11.87
C ALA A 201 -5.50 9.03 -10.94
N LEU A 202 -4.49 8.64 -10.14
CA LEU A 202 -3.98 9.42 -9.03
C LEU A 202 -2.45 9.62 -9.09
N PRO A 203 -1.93 10.34 -10.10
CA PRO A 203 -0.48 10.57 -10.19
C PRO A 203 0.07 11.39 -9.02
N ASN A 204 -0.77 12.18 -8.33
CA ASN A 204 -0.42 12.94 -7.13
C ASN A 204 -1.49 12.78 -6.04
N VAL A 205 -1.45 11.67 -5.31
CA VAL A 205 -2.25 11.44 -4.11
C VAL A 205 -1.79 12.41 -3.03
N ARG A 206 -2.68 13.30 -2.54
CA ARG A 206 -2.39 14.05 -1.31
C ARG A 206 -2.29 13.03 -0.16
N ALA A 207 -1.26 13.15 0.65
CA ALA A 207 -1.18 12.44 1.92
C ALA A 207 -2.37 12.82 2.82
N LEU A 208 -3.27 11.87 3.06
CA LEU A 208 -4.38 12.01 3.99
C LEU A 208 -3.94 11.67 5.42
N THR A 209 -4.62 12.28 6.37
CA THR A 209 -4.58 11.84 7.77
C THR A 209 -5.39 10.54 7.94
N PRO A 210 -5.09 9.70 8.93
CA PRO A 210 -5.84 8.49 9.24
C PRO A 210 -7.34 8.71 9.44
N LYS A 211 -7.74 9.84 10.04
CA LYS A 211 -9.16 10.21 10.14
C LYS A 211 -9.80 10.45 8.77
N GLU A 212 -9.16 11.24 7.91
CA GLU A 212 -9.62 11.45 6.52
C GLU A 212 -9.64 10.14 5.72
N ILE A 213 -8.68 9.23 5.97
CA ILE A 213 -8.66 7.88 5.37
C ILE A 213 -9.90 7.09 5.78
N ILE A 214 -10.30 7.12 7.06
CA ILE A 214 -11.50 6.41 7.54
C ILE A 214 -12.76 6.98 6.91
N GLU A 215 -12.89 8.31 6.89
CA GLU A 215 -14.03 8.99 6.26
C GLU A 215 -14.14 8.61 4.79
N LEU A 216 -13.02 8.66 4.06
CA LEU A 216 -12.94 8.23 2.67
C LEU A 216 -13.33 6.76 2.49
N ARG A 217 -12.82 5.86 3.33
CA ARG A 217 -13.13 4.42 3.25
C ARG A 217 -14.61 4.16 3.54
N ALA A 218 -15.20 4.86 4.50
CA ALA A 218 -16.63 4.76 4.80
C ALA A 218 -17.48 5.21 3.61
N GLU A 219 -17.09 6.28 2.93
CA GLU A 219 -17.76 6.75 1.72
C GLU A 219 -17.63 5.76 0.55
N LEU A 220 -16.40 5.31 0.28
CA LEU A 220 -16.11 4.40 -0.82
C LEU A 220 -16.73 3.01 -0.63
N SER A 221 -16.95 2.58 0.61
CA SER A 221 -17.45 1.23 0.95
C SER A 221 -18.68 0.81 0.13
N LYS A 222 -19.55 1.77 -0.22
CA LYS A 222 -20.76 1.59 -1.05
C LYS A 222 -20.46 1.14 -2.48
N TYR A 223 -19.27 1.42 -2.98
CA TYR A 223 -18.84 1.17 -4.35
C TYR A 223 -17.76 0.07 -4.45
N LEU A 224 -17.07 -0.24 -3.34
CA LEU A 224 -15.95 -1.19 -3.33
C LEU A 224 -16.35 -2.59 -3.81
N ALA A 225 -17.55 -3.07 -3.48
CA ALA A 225 -17.99 -4.40 -3.90
C ALA A 225 -18.06 -4.53 -5.44
N GLN A 226 -18.63 -3.53 -6.11
CA GLN A 226 -18.74 -3.54 -7.57
C GLN A 226 -17.38 -3.27 -8.23
N PHE A 227 -16.59 -2.36 -7.66
CA PHE A 227 -15.20 -2.13 -8.07
C PHE A 227 -14.37 -3.42 -8.07
N ARG A 228 -14.43 -4.19 -6.98
CA ARG A 228 -13.74 -5.50 -6.85
C ARG A 228 -14.20 -6.49 -7.89
N ARG A 229 -15.51 -6.59 -8.15
CA ARG A 229 -16.03 -7.46 -9.21
C ARG A 229 -15.49 -7.08 -10.59
N SER A 230 -15.41 -5.79 -10.88
CA SER A 230 -14.80 -5.32 -12.13
C SER A 230 -13.30 -5.62 -12.19
N LEU A 231 -12.58 -5.42 -11.09
CA LEU A 231 -11.15 -5.79 -10.99
C LEU A 231 -10.93 -7.29 -11.17
N LEU A 232 -11.78 -8.16 -10.63
CA LEU A 232 -11.72 -9.60 -10.88
C LEU A 232 -11.95 -9.94 -12.35
N GLY A 233 -12.82 -9.18 -13.03
CA GLY A 233 -13.01 -9.28 -14.47
C GLY A 233 -11.75 -8.91 -15.25
N LEU A 234 -11.07 -7.83 -14.87
CA LEU A 234 -9.77 -7.45 -15.46
C LEU A 234 -8.66 -8.45 -15.12
N ALA A 235 -8.68 -9.01 -13.91
CA ALA A 235 -7.74 -10.05 -13.50
C ALA A 235 -7.90 -11.32 -14.34
N ALA A 236 -9.12 -11.67 -14.73
CA ALA A 236 -9.37 -12.77 -15.67
C ALA A 236 -8.82 -12.46 -17.08
N THR A 237 -8.97 -11.22 -17.56
CA THR A 237 -8.35 -10.76 -18.80
C THR A 237 -6.83 -10.85 -18.73
N LEU A 238 -6.22 -10.32 -17.66
CA LEU A 238 -4.78 -10.42 -17.42
C LEU A 238 -4.32 -11.87 -17.40
N ASN A 239 -5.04 -12.74 -16.68
CA ASN A 239 -4.74 -14.17 -16.61
C ASN A 239 -4.72 -14.85 -17.99
N SER A 240 -5.56 -14.40 -18.93
CA SER A 240 -5.60 -14.94 -20.29
C SER A 240 -4.47 -14.46 -21.20
N GLN A 241 -3.79 -13.37 -20.81
CA GLN A 241 -2.69 -12.76 -21.57
C GLN A 241 -1.31 -13.13 -21.05
N ILE A 242 -1.22 -13.77 -19.89
CA ILE A 242 0.04 -14.17 -19.28
C ILE A 242 0.25 -15.69 -19.32
N SER A 243 1.50 -16.09 -19.28
CA SER A 243 1.96 -17.48 -19.25
C SER A 243 2.75 -17.77 -17.97
N LYS A 244 2.93 -19.06 -17.65
CA LYS A 244 3.72 -19.46 -16.46
C LYS A 244 5.19 -19.08 -16.56
N SER A 245 5.71 -18.92 -17.78
CA SER A 245 7.09 -18.52 -18.03
C SER A 245 7.31 -17.01 -18.04
N ASP A 246 6.24 -16.22 -17.93
CA ASP A 246 6.37 -14.77 -18.01
C ASP A 246 7.10 -14.23 -16.80
N SER A 247 8.00 -13.28 -17.05
CA SER A 247 8.64 -12.55 -15.98
C SER A 247 7.64 -11.63 -15.29
N TYR A 248 7.99 -11.20 -14.08
CA TYR A 248 7.22 -10.18 -13.37
C TYR A 248 7.02 -8.91 -14.22
N GLU A 249 8.06 -8.46 -14.93
CA GLU A 249 7.98 -7.27 -15.78
C GLU A 249 6.98 -7.44 -16.93
N ASP A 250 6.88 -8.64 -17.50
CA ASP A 250 5.97 -8.92 -18.61
C ASP A 250 4.51 -8.94 -18.14
N ILE A 251 4.26 -9.49 -16.95
CA ILE A 251 2.94 -9.43 -16.29
C ILE A 251 2.53 -7.97 -16.06
N MET A 252 3.45 -7.12 -15.60
CA MET A 252 3.16 -5.70 -15.39
C MET A 252 2.91 -4.95 -16.69
N LYS A 253 3.68 -5.22 -17.75
CA LYS A 253 3.41 -4.64 -19.09
C LYS A 253 2.03 -5.03 -19.60
N ALA A 254 1.63 -6.29 -19.44
CA ALA A 254 0.29 -6.75 -19.82
C ALA A 254 -0.80 -6.04 -19.00
N ALA A 255 -0.61 -5.90 -17.69
CA ALA A 255 -1.54 -5.18 -16.82
C ALA A 255 -1.67 -3.70 -17.22
N THR A 256 -0.55 -3.01 -17.45
CA THR A 256 -0.54 -1.62 -17.93
C THR A 256 -1.26 -1.50 -19.26
N PHE A 257 -1.03 -2.41 -20.21
CA PHE A 257 -1.71 -2.42 -21.49
C PHE A 257 -3.23 -2.52 -21.33
N ILE A 258 -3.73 -3.45 -20.52
CA ILE A 258 -5.17 -3.60 -20.24
C ILE A 258 -5.76 -2.30 -19.66
N VAL A 259 -5.08 -1.67 -18.71
CA VAL A 259 -5.54 -0.39 -18.11
C VAL A 259 -5.60 0.71 -19.16
N GLN A 260 -4.57 0.84 -20.01
CA GLN A 260 -4.51 1.84 -21.08
C GLN A 260 -5.58 1.62 -22.16
N THR A 261 -5.95 0.37 -22.44
CA THR A 261 -6.92 0.07 -23.51
C THR A 261 -8.36 0.03 -23.04
N GLU A 262 -8.62 -0.35 -21.78
CA GLU A 262 -9.98 -0.50 -21.27
C GLU A 262 -10.37 0.63 -20.32
N VAL A 263 -9.53 0.92 -19.32
CA VAL A 263 -9.89 1.80 -18.20
C VAL A 263 -9.62 3.27 -18.51
N GLU A 264 -8.47 3.58 -19.12
CA GLU A 264 -8.08 4.96 -19.46
C GLU A 264 -9.08 5.66 -20.41
N PRO A 265 -9.59 5.02 -21.48
CA PRO A 265 -10.62 5.63 -22.33
C PRO A 265 -11.91 5.90 -21.56
N SER A 266 -12.36 4.94 -20.74
CA SER A 266 -13.54 5.10 -19.89
C SER A 266 -13.37 6.23 -18.87
N LEU A 267 -12.16 6.43 -18.36
CA LEU A 267 -11.81 7.54 -17.48
C LEU A 267 -11.87 8.88 -18.21
N ALA A 268 -11.33 8.96 -19.43
CA ALA A 268 -11.36 10.18 -20.24
C ALA A 268 -12.80 10.56 -20.60
N GLU A 269 -13.60 9.61 -21.10
CA GLU A 269 -15.01 9.83 -21.45
C GLU A 269 -15.83 10.31 -20.25
N LEU A 270 -15.64 9.70 -19.08
CA LEU A 270 -16.32 10.14 -17.86
C LEU A 270 -15.84 11.51 -17.41
N ARG A 271 -14.55 11.86 -17.57
CA ARG A 271 -14.05 13.21 -17.27
C ARG A 271 -14.68 14.24 -18.21
N ASP A 272 -14.67 13.99 -19.51
CA ASP A 272 -15.24 14.90 -20.52
C ASP A 272 -16.75 15.10 -20.31
N ALA A 273 -17.49 14.03 -19.99
CA ALA A 273 -18.91 14.09 -19.67
C ALA A 273 -19.22 14.92 -18.41
N LEU A 274 -18.25 15.03 -17.50
CA LEU A 274 -18.38 15.78 -16.25
C LEU A 274 -17.88 17.23 -16.39
N GLU A 275 -16.87 17.49 -17.23
CA GLU A 275 -16.30 18.83 -17.49
C GLU A 275 -17.29 19.79 -18.19
N GLY A 276 -18.35 19.28 -18.82
CA GLY A 276 -19.46 20.08 -19.35
C GLY A 276 -20.38 20.74 -18.30
N THR A 277 -20.07 20.61 -17.01
CA THR A 277 -20.86 21.20 -15.91
C THR A 277 -20.00 22.12 -15.03
N GLU A 278 -19.97 23.41 -15.36
CA GLU A 278 -19.16 24.48 -14.71
C GLU A 278 -19.46 24.77 -13.22
N GLN A 279 -20.12 23.88 -12.47
CA GLN A 279 -20.42 24.11 -11.06
C GLN A 279 -19.96 22.96 -10.16
N ASP A 280 -18.96 23.26 -9.33
CA ASP A 280 -18.63 22.63 -8.04
C ASP A 280 -19.08 21.16 -7.88
N TRP A 281 -18.62 20.28 -8.76
CA TRP A 281 -18.98 18.87 -8.71
C TRP A 281 -18.46 18.16 -7.44
N TYR A 282 -17.43 18.73 -6.80
CA TYR A 282 -16.91 18.31 -5.50
C TYR A 282 -17.87 18.58 -4.33
N LYS A 283 -18.79 19.54 -4.48
CA LYS A 283 -19.95 19.68 -3.56
C LYS A 283 -21.07 18.68 -3.88
N ARG A 284 -21.06 18.05 -5.06
CA ARG A 284 -22.06 17.07 -5.51
C ARG A 284 -21.69 15.61 -5.26
N THR A 285 -20.44 15.27 -4.93
CA THR A 285 -20.12 13.94 -4.38
C THR A 285 -20.91 13.67 -3.10
N PHE A 286 -21.22 14.72 -2.32
CA PHE A 286 -22.16 14.69 -1.20
C PHE A 286 -23.64 14.44 -1.58
N ASP A 287 -24.07 14.76 -2.81
CA ASP A 287 -25.45 14.55 -3.29
C ASP A 287 -25.63 13.26 -4.12
N LEU A 288 -24.55 12.61 -4.58
CA LEU A 288 -24.60 11.27 -5.22
C LEU A 288 -25.15 10.18 -4.27
N ALA A 289 -25.08 10.41 -2.96
CA ALA A 289 -25.73 9.57 -1.96
C ALA A 289 -27.27 9.65 -1.99
N LYS A 290 -27.86 10.71 -2.52
CA LYS A 290 -29.32 10.85 -2.69
C LYS A 290 -29.85 10.12 -3.94
N GLU A 291 -28.98 9.74 -4.87
CA GLU A 291 -29.33 8.97 -6.08
C GLU A 291 -28.97 7.48 -6.00
N ALA A 292 -28.70 6.96 -4.80
CA ALA A 292 -28.28 5.59 -4.56
C ALA A 292 -29.15 4.48 -5.24
N PRO A 293 -30.49 4.59 -5.34
CA PRO A 293 -31.29 3.57 -6.02
C PRO A 293 -31.08 3.52 -7.54
N LEU A 294 -30.82 4.67 -8.17
CA LEU A 294 -30.58 4.76 -9.62
C LEU A 294 -29.17 4.30 -10.00
N LEU A 295 -28.21 4.52 -9.10
CA LEU A 295 -26.84 4.05 -9.29
C LEU A 295 -26.76 2.53 -9.19
N ALA A 296 -27.46 1.89 -8.26
CA ALA A 296 -27.44 0.44 -8.10
C ALA A 296 -27.95 -0.31 -9.34
N THR A 297 -28.96 0.23 -10.04
CA THR A 297 -29.47 -0.31 -11.31
C THR A 297 -28.54 0.02 -12.49
N MET A 298 -27.92 1.20 -12.52
CA MET A 298 -26.90 1.55 -13.52
C MET A 298 -25.62 0.72 -13.39
N TYR A 299 -25.19 0.37 -12.18
CA TYR A 299 -24.00 -0.47 -11.95
C TYR A 299 -24.15 -1.90 -12.49
N ALA A 300 -25.38 -2.39 -12.63
CA ALA A 300 -25.65 -3.72 -13.18
C ALA A 300 -25.47 -3.76 -14.72
N THR A 301 -25.58 -2.63 -15.40
CA THR A 301 -25.52 -2.52 -16.87
C THR A 301 -24.28 -1.80 -17.39
N MET A 302 -23.49 -1.17 -16.51
CA MET A 302 -22.26 -0.49 -16.88
C MET A 302 -21.14 -1.47 -17.31
N PRO A 303 -20.37 -1.14 -18.37
CA PRO A 303 -19.12 -1.85 -18.68
C PRO A 303 -18.17 -1.85 -17.49
N ARG A 304 -17.38 -2.92 -17.33
CA ARG A 304 -16.45 -3.09 -16.19
C ARG A 304 -15.49 -1.90 -16.04
N ALA A 305 -14.95 -1.44 -17.16
CA ALA A 305 -14.06 -0.29 -17.20
C ALA A 305 -14.72 1.01 -16.72
N ALA A 306 -16.00 1.23 -17.05
CA ALA A 306 -16.76 2.40 -16.60
C ALA A 306 -16.99 2.38 -15.07
N VAL A 307 -17.24 1.21 -14.48
CA VAL A 307 -17.33 1.07 -13.01
C VAL A 307 -16.02 1.44 -12.34
N ILE A 308 -14.90 0.93 -12.87
CA ILE A 308 -13.55 1.23 -12.35
C ILE A 308 -13.27 2.72 -12.48
N ALA A 309 -13.46 3.27 -13.67
CA ALA A 309 -13.25 4.68 -13.97
C ALA A 309 -14.07 5.61 -13.05
N LYS A 310 -15.31 5.26 -12.73
CA LYS A 310 -16.15 6.02 -11.80
C LYS A 310 -15.58 6.07 -10.38
N VAL A 311 -15.10 4.94 -9.84
CA VAL A 311 -14.46 4.92 -8.50
C VAL A 311 -13.18 5.72 -8.50
N LEU A 312 -12.39 5.60 -9.56
CA LEU A 312 -11.17 6.37 -9.76
C LEU A 312 -11.41 7.89 -9.86
N ILE A 313 -12.51 8.33 -10.46
CA ILE A 313 -12.92 9.75 -10.48
C ILE A 313 -13.34 10.23 -9.09
N MET A 314 -14.13 9.44 -8.35
CA MET A 314 -14.50 9.77 -6.97
C MET A 314 -13.26 9.93 -6.08
N LEU A 315 -12.29 9.03 -6.23
CA LEU A 315 -10.98 9.17 -5.60
C LEU A 315 -10.31 10.47 -6.03
N GLY A 316 -10.22 10.74 -7.35
CA GLY A 316 -9.62 11.96 -7.89
C GLY A 316 -10.20 13.24 -7.31
N GLY A 317 -11.53 13.33 -7.13
CA GLY A 317 -12.21 14.51 -6.57
C GLY A 317 -11.78 14.84 -5.16
N VAL A 318 -11.70 13.83 -4.29
CA VAL A 318 -11.21 13.97 -2.90
C VAL A 318 -9.78 14.52 -2.86
N PHE A 319 -8.97 14.21 -3.88
CA PHE A 319 -7.59 14.71 -3.99
C PHE A 319 -7.45 16.07 -4.70
N VAL A 320 -8.49 16.56 -5.39
CA VAL A 320 -8.49 17.87 -6.08
C VAL A 320 -8.89 19.02 -5.14
N ASP A 321 -9.87 18.82 -4.24
CA ASP A 321 -10.34 19.86 -3.30
C ASP A 321 -9.27 20.40 -2.35
N SER A 322 -8.24 19.60 -2.12
CA SER A 322 -7.13 19.98 -1.25
C SER A 322 -6.02 20.77 -1.96
N ARG A 323 -6.10 20.95 -3.29
CA ARG A 323 -5.16 21.78 -4.07
C ARG A 323 -5.43 23.28 -3.91
N ALA A 324 -6.65 23.69 -3.57
CA ALA A 324 -6.99 25.10 -3.35
C ALA A 324 -6.27 25.71 -2.12
N GLY A 325 -5.72 24.87 -1.22
CA GLY A 325 -4.89 25.31 -0.09
C GLY A 325 -3.37 25.08 -0.26
N ALA A 326 -2.91 24.52 -1.38
CA ALA A 326 -1.57 23.94 -1.51
C ALA A 326 -0.63 24.71 -2.48
N ALA A 327 -0.71 26.04 -2.52
CA ALA A 327 0.29 26.88 -3.21
C ALA A 327 1.72 26.79 -2.60
N SER A 328 1.93 25.98 -1.57
CA SER A 328 3.20 25.84 -0.83
C SER A 328 3.96 24.52 -1.09
N GLN A 329 3.37 23.50 -1.72
CA GLN A 329 4.06 22.21 -1.92
C GLN A 329 4.71 22.07 -3.30
N LYS A 330 5.77 22.85 -3.56
CA LYS A 330 6.68 22.62 -4.72
C LYS A 330 7.52 21.33 -4.61
N ASN A 331 7.44 20.60 -3.48
CA ASN A 331 8.19 19.37 -3.21
C ASN A 331 7.28 18.19 -2.85
N ALA A 332 6.05 18.11 -3.38
CA ALA A 332 5.22 16.92 -3.19
C ALA A 332 5.90 15.72 -3.88
N SER A 333 6.65 14.95 -3.08
CA SER A 333 7.24 13.68 -3.47
C SER A 333 6.15 12.81 -4.08
N ARG A 334 6.36 12.39 -5.33
CA ARG A 334 5.54 11.37 -6.00
C ARG A 334 5.31 10.23 -5.02
N SER A 335 4.10 9.67 -4.98
CA SER A 335 3.62 8.72 -3.96
C SER A 335 4.40 7.39 -3.85
N GLY A 336 5.59 7.27 -4.45
CA GLY A 336 6.68 6.44 -3.95
C GLY A 336 6.44 4.94 -3.90
N MET A 337 5.31 4.43 -4.41
CA MET A 337 5.10 2.99 -4.57
C MET A 337 5.97 2.52 -5.73
N TYR A 338 7.24 2.24 -5.45
CA TYR A 338 8.29 1.95 -6.42
C TYR A 338 8.14 0.61 -7.16
N TYR A 339 7.06 -0.14 -6.89
CA TYR A 339 6.66 -1.31 -7.66
C TYR A 339 6.48 -1.02 -9.17
N LEU A 340 6.55 0.26 -9.60
CA LEU A 340 6.35 0.69 -10.99
C LEU A 340 7.30 1.75 -11.56
N LEU A 341 8.45 2.06 -10.93
CA LEU A 341 9.33 3.13 -11.43
C LEU A 341 10.61 2.66 -12.14
N ARG A 342 10.96 1.36 -12.12
CA ARG A 342 12.19 0.91 -12.79
C ARG A 342 12.10 0.60 -14.29
N ALA A 343 10.91 0.61 -14.89
CA ALA A 343 10.78 0.46 -16.36
C ALA A 343 10.93 1.80 -17.13
N GLN A 344 10.78 2.96 -16.47
CA GLN A 344 10.81 4.26 -17.16
C GLN A 344 12.19 4.94 -17.10
N ASP A 345 12.96 4.74 -16.03
CA ASP A 345 14.28 5.37 -15.88
C ASP A 345 15.40 4.62 -16.63
N ALA A 346 15.22 3.34 -16.97
CA ALA A 346 16.13 2.59 -17.85
C ALA A 346 15.99 2.97 -19.34
N MET A 347 14.90 3.65 -19.73
CA MET A 347 14.68 4.14 -21.11
C MET A 347 14.98 5.63 -21.29
N ARG A 348 15.33 6.35 -20.20
CA ARG A 348 15.66 7.79 -20.27
C ARG A 348 17.16 8.09 -20.24
N LYS A 349 17.98 7.05 -20.13
CA LYS A 349 19.41 7.07 -20.41
C LYS A 349 19.77 5.88 -21.30
N GLY A 350 19.36 5.98 -22.57
CA GLY A 350 20.17 5.40 -23.65
C GLY A 350 21.45 6.23 -23.81
N PRO A 351 22.48 5.64 -24.45
CA PRO A 351 23.90 6.02 -24.35
C PRO A 351 24.22 7.51 -24.46
#